data_AF-A0A355R5L8-F1
#
_entry.id   AF-A0A355R5L8-F1
#
_cell.length_a   1.000
_cell.length_b   1.000
_cell.length_c   1.000
_cell.angle_alpha   90.00
_cell.angle_beta   90.00
_cell.angle_gamma   90.00
#
_symmetry.space_group_name_H-M   'P 1'
#
loop_
_entity.id
_entity.type
_entity.pdbx_description
1 polymer ?
#
loop_
_entity_poly.entity_id
_entity_poly.type
_entity_poly.pdbx_seq_one_letter_code
_entity_poly.pdbx_strand_id
1 'polypeptide(L)' 'MQPYQRDFIRFAIDRGVLRFGEFTLKSGRTSPYFFNAGLFNTGSALAELGRCYAAAIVDSKIPFDVLFGPAYKG' A
#
# COMPACT_ATOMS: atom_id res chain seq x y z
N MET A 1 4.64 -6.83 14.50
CA MET A 1 3.84 -6.16 13.46
C MET A 1 2.89 -5.20 14.18
N GLN A 2 2.93 -3.92 13.83
CA GLN A 2 2.04 -2.91 14.42
C GLN A 2 0.59 -3.14 13.96
N PRO A 3 -0.43 -2.70 14.71
CA PRO A 3 -1.83 -2.88 14.34
C PRO A 3 -2.16 -2.39 12.93
N TYR A 4 -1.68 -1.19 12.56
CA TYR A 4 -1.91 -0.60 11.22
C TYR A 4 -1.35 -1.46 10.08
N GLN A 5 -0.28 -2.22 10.31
CA GLN A 5 0.31 -3.11 9.29
C GLN A 5 -0.61 -4.31 9.03
N ARG A 6 -1.23 -4.85 10.08
CA ARG A 6 -2.21 -5.95 9.95
C ARG A 6 -3.45 -5.48 9.20
N ASP A 7 -3.95 -4.31 9.58
CA ASP A 7 -5.13 -3.72 8.98
C ASP A 7 -4.91 -3.39 7.51
N PHE A 8 -3.75 -2.85 7.16
CA PHE A 8 -3.36 -2.59 5.78
C PHE A 8 -3.31 -3.86 4.92
N ILE A 9 -2.70 -4.95 5.42
CA ILE A 9 -2.61 -6.22 4.69
C ILE A 9 -4.01 -6.80 4.46
N ARG A 10 -4.86 -6.82 5.49
CA ARG A 10 -6.25 -7.29 5.38
C ARG A 10 -7.02 -6.46 4.36
N PHE A 11 -6.95 -5.13 4.49
CA PHE A 11 -7.56 -4.20 3.54
C PHE A 11 -7.09 -4.42 2.10
N ALA A 12 -5.80 -4.64 1.88
CA ALA A 12 -5.24 -4.89 0.56
C ALA A 12 -5.74 -6.22 -0.04
N ILE A 13 -5.89 -7.27 0.78
CA ILE A 13 -6.46 -8.56 0.35
C ILE A 13 -7.93 -8.39 0.00
N ASP A 14 -8.72 -7.76 0.89
CA ASP A 14 -10.17 -7.57 0.72
C ASP A 14 -10.50 -6.74 -0.54
N ARG A 15 -9.63 -5.80 -0.91
CA ARG A 15 -9.76 -4.99 -2.14
C ARG A 15 -9.15 -5.64 -3.39
N GLY A 16 -8.56 -6.82 -3.27
CA GLY A 16 -7.85 -7.48 -4.38
C GLY A 16 -6.59 -6.76 -4.85
N VAL A 17 -6.10 -5.80 -4.05
CA VAL A 17 -4.83 -5.10 -4.28
C VAL A 17 -3.67 -6.07 -4.07
N LEU A 18 -3.72 -6.86 -3.00
CA LEU A 18 -2.81 -7.97 -2.74
C LEU A 18 -3.49 -9.28 -3.12
N ARG A 19 -2.89 -10.02 -4.05
CA ARG A 19 -3.39 -11.32 -4.53
C ARG A 19 -2.30 -12.38 -4.43
N PHE A 20 -2.70 -13.63 -4.21
CA PHE A 20 -1.84 -14.80 -4.18
C PHE A 20 -2.12 -15.68 -5.40
N GLY A 21 -1.09 -16.29 -5.96
CA GLY A 21 -1.13 -17.01 -7.24
C GLY A 21 0.23 -16.97 -7.93
N GLU A 22 0.28 -17.24 -9.22
CA GLU A 22 1.52 -17.18 -9.99
C GLU A 22 1.57 -15.91 -10.85
N PHE A 23 2.57 -15.05 -10.61
CA PHE A 23 2.70 -13.77 -11.31
C PHE A 23 4.12 -13.54 -11.81
N THR A 24 4.27 -13.09 -13.05
CA THR A 24 5.57 -12.66 -13.60
C THR A 24 5.78 -11.18 -13.33
N LEU A 25 6.84 -10.84 -12.58
CA LEU A 25 7.20 -9.46 -12.27
C LEU A 25 7.92 -8.79 -13.44
N LYS A 26 8.03 -7.46 -13.40
CA LYS A 26 8.79 -6.68 -14.41
C LYS A 26 10.25 -7.11 -14.53
N SER A 27 10.83 -7.67 -13.46
CA SER A 27 12.18 -8.24 -13.45
C SER A 27 12.27 -9.63 -14.10
N GLY A 28 11.16 -10.21 -14.55
CA GLY A 28 11.07 -11.57 -15.09
C GLY A 28 10.92 -12.66 -14.02
N ARG A 29 11.01 -12.32 -12.72
CA ARG A 29 10.84 -13.29 -11.63
C ARG A 29 9.39 -13.75 -11.51
N THR A 30 9.19 -15.06 -11.29
CA THR A 30 7.90 -15.61 -10.85
C THR A 30 7.72 -15.34 -9.35
N SER A 31 6.59 -14.74 -8.98
CA SER A 31 6.22 -14.39 -7.62
C SER A 31 4.94 -15.10 -7.21
N PRO A 32 4.84 -15.62 -5.96
CA PRO A 32 3.62 -16.24 -5.44
C PRO A 32 2.54 -15.22 -5.04
N TYR A 33 2.81 -13.92 -5.19
CA TYR A 33 1.87 -12.85 -4.93
C TYR A 33 2.12 -11.63 -5.84
N PHE A 34 1.09 -10.79 -5.97
CA PHE A 34 1.18 -9.53 -6.69
C PHE A 34 0.46 -8.41 -5.93
N PHE A 35 1.06 -7.23 -5.91
CA PHE A 35 0.52 -6.05 -5.26
C PHE A 35 0.26 -4.94 -6.30
N ASN A 36 -1.00 -4.52 -6.46
CA ASN A 36 -1.41 -3.47 -7.39
C ASN A 36 -2.10 -2.31 -6.66
N ALA A 37 -1.33 -1.31 -6.23
CA ALA A 37 -1.85 -0.12 -5.56
C ALA A 37 -2.89 0.65 -6.39
N GLY A 38 -2.90 0.52 -7.73
CA GLY A 38 -3.87 1.18 -8.59
C GLY A 38 -5.32 0.71 -8.41
N LEU A 39 -5.53 -0.39 -7.67
CA LEU A 39 -6.87 -0.85 -7.29
C LEU A 39 -7.43 -0.11 -6.07
N PHE A 40 -6.66 0.73 -5.38
CA PHE A 40 -7.18 1.71 -4.44
C PHE A 40 -7.83 2.90 -5.18
N ASN A 41 -8.94 2.64 -5.87
CA ASN A 41 -9.55 3.56 -6.84
C ASN A 41 -10.91 4.13 -6.42
N THR A 42 -11.28 4.00 -5.14
CA THR A 42 -12.50 4.60 -4.58
C THR A 42 -12.13 5.57 -3.46
N GLY A 43 -12.98 6.57 -3.19
CA GLY A 43 -12.72 7.54 -2.11
C GLY A 43 -12.51 6.87 -0.75
N SER A 44 -13.30 5.83 -0.43
CA SER A 44 -13.12 5.03 0.79
C SER A 44 -11.77 4.33 0.87
N ALA A 45 -11.28 3.81 -0.26
CA ALA A 45 -10.01 3.12 -0.32
C ALA A 45 -8.83 4.10 -0.19
N LEU A 46 -8.92 5.26 -0.82
CA LEU A 46 -7.92 6.33 -0.70
C LEU A 46 -7.84 6.88 0.74
N ALA A 47 -8.98 7.05 1.40
CA ALA A 47 -9.02 7.49 2.79
C ALA A 47 -8.35 6.48 3.74
N GLU A 48 -8.61 5.19 3.56
CA GLU A 48 -7.98 4.12 4.35
C GLU A 48 -6.47 4.02 4.06
N LEU A 49 -6.08 4.12 2.79
CA LEU A 49 -4.68 4.15 2.37
C LEU A 49 -3.93 5.32 3.05
N GLY A 50 -4.52 6.52 3.03
CA GLY A 50 -3.94 7.70 3.67
C GLY A 50 -3.75 7.52 5.18
N ARG A 51 -4.73 6.91 5.87
CA ARG A 51 -4.60 6.57 7.31
C ARG A 51 -3.44 5.61 7.57
N CYS A 52 -3.29 4.59 6.74
CA CYS A 52 -2.19 3.62 6.86
C CYS A 52 -0.82 4.28 6.66
N TYR A 53 -0.67 5.14 5.64
CA TYR A 53 0.57 5.90 5.43
C TYR A 53 0.86 6.87 6.57
N ALA A 54 -0.14 7.61 7.06
CA ALA A 54 0.02 8.52 8.18
C ALA A 54 0.48 7.79 9.45
N ALA A 55 -0.10 6.62 9.75
CA ALA A 55 0.33 5.80 10.88
C ALA A 55 1.79 5.36 10.76
N ALA A 56 2.21 4.92 9.56
CA ALA A 56 3.60 4.53 9.29
C ALA A 56 4.58 5.72 9.41
N ILE A 57 4.20 6.90 8.91
CA ILE A 57 5.01 8.12 9.00
C ILE A 57 5.23 8.51 10.46
N VAL A 58 4.16 8.54 11.28
CA VAL A 58 4.26 8.87 12.72
C VAL A 58 5.10 7.84 13.47
N ASP A 59 4.90 6.54 13.21
CA ASP A 59 5.65 5.44 13.83
C ASP A 59 7.15 5.47 13.48
N SER A 60 7.50 5.95 12.28
CA SER A 60 8.89 6.05 11.83
C SER A 60 9.74 7.03 12.66
N LYS A 61 9.09 8.02 13.29
CA LYS A 61 9.75 9.12 14.03
C LYS A 61 10.80 9.88 13.21
N ILE A 62 10.69 9.84 11.88
CA ILE A 62 11.56 10.59 10.99
C ILE A 62 11.02 12.02 10.91
N PRO A 63 11.80 13.05 11.28
CA PRO A 63 11.38 14.44 11.14
C PRO A 63 11.34 14.83 9.65
N PHE A 64 10.33 15.62 9.28
CA PHE A 64 10.17 16.15 7.93
C PHE A 64 9.41 17.48 7.99
N ASP A 65 9.66 18.35 7.01
CA ASP A 65 8.94 19.62 6.86
C ASP A 65 7.89 19.55 5.74
N VAL A 66 8.11 18.67 4.76
CA VAL A 66 7.28 18.56 3.56
C VAL A 66 7.04 17.09 3.22
N LEU A 67 5.79 16.76 2.89
CA LEU A 67 5.43 15.50 2.25
C LEU A 67 5.31 15.74 0.74
N PHE A 68 6.17 15.09 -0.06
CA PHE A 68 6.20 15.26 -1.51
C PHE A 68 5.61 14.04 -2.24
N GLY A 69 4.61 14.27 -3.10
CA GLY A 69 3.98 13.25 -3.95
C GLY A 69 4.43 13.36 -5.41
N PRO A 70 5.21 12.40 -5.95
CA PRO A 70 5.68 12.47 -7.33
C PRO A 70 4.53 12.23 -8.35
N ALA A 71 4.47 13.07 -9.38
CA ALA A 71 3.51 12.88 -10.47
C ALA A 71 3.72 11.52 -11.19
N TYR A 72 2.68 10.77 -11.54
CA TYR A 72 1.24 11.03 -11.39
C TYR A 72 0.57 10.28 -10.23
N LYS A 73 1.30 9.35 -9.60
CA LYS A 73 0.73 8.36 -8.66
C LYS A 73 0.96 8.70 -7.18
N GLY A 74 1.82 9.68 -6.92
CA GLY A 74 2.22 10.09 -5.58
C GLY A 74 1.17 10.90 -4.85
#